data_AF-A0A658NQW7-F1
#
_entry.id   AF-A0A658NQW7-F1
#
_cell.length_a   1.000
_cell.length_b   1.000
_cell.length_c   1.000
_cell.angle_alpha   90.00
_cell.angle_beta   90.00
_cell.angle_gamma   90.00
#
_symmetry.space_group_name_H-M   'P 1'
#
loop_
_entity.id
_entity.type
_entity.pdbx_description
1 polymer ?
#
loop_
_entity_poly.entity_id
_entity_poly.type
_entity_poly.pdbx_seq_one_letter_code
_entity_poly.pdbx_strand_id
1 'polypeptide(L)'
;MSFSGFIVQLLNGLAGASSLFLVAAGLSLIFGVTRIVNFAHGSFYMVGVYIAWSLVERLGAGLGFWPALLLSALAVGLLGAI
;
A
#
# COMPACT_ATOMS: atom_id res chain seq x y z
N MET A 1 3.86 -27.96 -27.07
CA MET A 1 4.70 -27.65 -25.88
C MET A 1 5.63 -28.83 -25.65
N SER A 2 6.95 -28.59 -25.57
CA SER A 2 7.90 -29.64 -25.18
C SER A 2 7.70 -29.97 -23.69
N PHE A 3 7.91 -31.24 -23.30
CA PHE A 3 7.83 -31.69 -21.90
C PHE A 3 8.73 -30.85 -20.98
N SER A 4 9.92 -30.47 -21.45
CA SER A 4 10.82 -29.54 -20.75
C SER A 4 10.18 -28.17 -20.51
N GLY A 5 9.47 -27.62 -21.50
CA GLY A 5 8.77 -26.34 -21.39
C GLY A 5 7.63 -26.37 -20.37
N PHE A 6 6.93 -27.51 -20.25
CA PHE A 6 5.91 -27.70 -19.22
C PHE A 6 6.51 -27.67 -17.81
N ILE A 7 7.64 -28.37 -17.59
CA ILE A 7 8.33 -28.37 -16.30
C ILE A 7 8.81 -26.95 -15.93
N VAL A 8 9.40 -26.23 -16.89
CA VAL A 8 9.87 -24.85 -16.65
C VAL A 8 8.70 -23.92 -16.28
N GLN A 9 7.56 -24.01 -16.97
CA GLN A 9 6.39 -23.20 -16.65
C GLN A 9 5.85 -23.50 -15.25
N LEU A 10 5.81 -24.77 -14.87
CA LEU A 10 5.36 -25.22 -13.56
C LEU A 10 6.29 -24.71 -12.44
N LEU A 11 7.61 -24.80 -12.65
CA LEU A 11 8.60 -24.27 -11.71
C LEU A 11 8.51 -22.74 -11.57
N ASN A 12 8.29 -22.01 -12.66
CA ASN A 12 8.08 -20.57 -12.61
C ASN A 12 6.80 -20.20 -11.85
N GLY A 13 5.70 -20.92 -12.10
CA GLY A 13 4.44 -20.75 -11.36
C GLY A 13 4.63 -21.03 -9.87
N LEU A 14 5.35 -22.10 -9.52
CA LEU A 14 5.64 -22.45 -8.14
C LEU A 14 6.52 -21.41 -7.45
N ALA A 15 7.53 -20.86 -8.14
CA ALA A 15 8.38 -19.80 -7.63
C ALA A 15 7.59 -18.50 -7.39
N GLY A 16 6.67 -18.14 -8.30
CA GLY A 16 5.78 -17.00 -8.11
C GLY A 16 4.83 -17.20 -6.92
N ALA A 17 4.24 -18.39 -6.83
CA ALA A 17 3.33 -18.75 -5.74
C ALA A 17 4.03 -18.80 -4.38
N SER A 18 5.27 -19.30 -4.31
CA SER A 18 6.03 -19.36 -3.06
C SER A 18 6.39 -17.96 -2.54
N SER A 19 6.71 -17.02 -3.42
CA SER A 19 6.92 -15.61 -3.06
C SER A 19 5.67 -14.99 -2.44
N LEU A 20 4.52 -15.13 -3.12
CA LEU A 20 3.24 -14.63 -2.61
C LEU A 20 2.83 -15.32 -1.30
N PHE A 21 3.08 -16.62 -1.18
CA PHE A 21 2.83 -17.39 0.05
C PHE A 21 3.68 -16.88 1.21
N LEU A 22 4.97 -16.61 1.00
CA LEU A 22 5.86 -16.11 2.05
C LEU A 22 5.42 -14.72 2.55
N VAL A 23 4.99 -13.84 1.64
CA VAL A 23 4.43 -12.53 1.99
C VAL A 23 3.16 -12.68 2.83
N ALA A 24 2.23 -13.52 2.39
CA ALA A 24 0.97 -13.76 3.10
C ALA A 24 1.19 -14.44 4.47
N ALA A 25 2.10 -15.42 4.55
CA ALA A 25 2.46 -16.11 5.77
C ALA A 25 3.12 -15.15 6.78
N GLY A 26 4.00 -14.27 6.32
CA GLY A 26 4.59 -13.23 7.16
C GLY A 26 3.54 -12.31 7.77
N LEU A 27 2.59 -11.83 6.95
CA LEU A 27 1.49 -10.98 7.42
C LEU A 27 0.57 -11.71 8.42
N SER A 28 0.26 -12.98 8.14
CA SER A 28 -0.53 -13.85 9.03
C SER A 28 0.17 -14.09 10.36
N LEU A 29 1.49 -14.30 10.37
CA LEU A 29 2.28 -14.47 11.60
C LEU A 29 2.33 -13.19 12.42
N ILE A 30 2.57 -12.04 11.78
CA ILE A 30 2.60 -10.72 12.46
C ILE A 30 1.27 -10.48 13.19
N PHE A 31 0.15 -10.68 12.51
CA PHE A 31 -1.18 -10.46 13.11
C PHE A 31 -1.65 -11.59 14.01
N GLY A 32 -1.23 -12.82 13.75
CA GLY A 32 -1.57 -14.00 14.55
C GLY A 32 -0.92 -14.00 15.93
N VAL A 33 0.34 -13.51 16.02
CA VAL A 33 1.06 -13.40 17.31
C VAL A 33 0.61 -12.18 18.09
N THR A 34 0.41 -11.03 17.43
CA THR A 34 -0.03 -9.80 18.10
C THR A 34 -1.52 -9.77 18.42
N ARG A 35 -2.33 -10.66 17.81
CA ARG A 35 -3.81 -10.73 17.88
C ARG A 35 -4.54 -9.41 17.55
N ILE A 36 -3.81 -8.42 17.02
CA ILE A 36 -4.33 -7.09 16.70
C ILE A 36 -3.95 -6.79 15.26
N VAL A 37 -4.95 -6.71 14.39
CA VAL A 37 -4.75 -6.31 13.00
C VAL A 37 -4.77 -4.78 12.94
N ASN A 38 -3.60 -4.15 12.88
CA ASN A 38 -3.51 -2.69 12.75
C ASN A 38 -3.65 -2.27 11.28
N PHE A 39 -4.82 -1.73 10.92
CA PHE A 39 -5.10 -1.16 9.60
C PHE A 39 -4.87 0.37 9.53
N ALA A 40 -4.26 0.98 10.55
CA ALA A 40 -4.04 2.43 10.62
C ALA A 40 -3.28 2.96 9.40
N HIS A 41 -2.32 2.18 8.89
CA HIS A 41 -1.58 2.55 7.68
C HIS A 41 -2.51 2.76 6.47
N GLY A 42 -3.46 1.86 6.25
CA GLY A 42 -4.42 1.96 5.15
C GLY A 42 -5.40 3.12 5.33
N SER A 43 -5.85 3.38 6.57
CA SER A 43 -6.73 4.52 6.84
C SER A 43 -5.99 5.86 6.69
N PHE A 44 -4.75 5.98 7.15
CA PHE A 44 -3.95 7.20 6.96
C PHE A 44 -3.61 7.45 5.50
N TYR A 45 -3.34 6.39 4.73
CA TYR A 45 -3.16 6.50 3.29
C TYR A 45 -4.41 7.07 2.61
N MET A 46 -5.59 6.52 2.90
CA MET A 46 -6.85 7.00 2.33
C MET A 46 -7.15 8.45 2.71
N VAL A 47 -6.98 8.80 3.99
CA VAL A 47 -7.14 10.19 4.46
C VAL A 47 -6.21 11.13 3.72
N GLY A 48 -4.94 10.76 3.52
CA GLY A 48 -3.98 11.56 2.75
C GLY A 48 -4.37 11.76 1.29
N VAL A 49 -4.87 10.71 0.63
CA VAL A 49 -5.36 10.81 -0.75
C VAL A 49 -6.56 11.76 -0.84
N TYR A 50 -7.55 11.63 0.05
CA TYR A 50 -8.71 12.51 0.06
C TYR A 50 -8.34 13.97 0.37
N ILE A 51 -7.46 14.21 1.33
CA ILE A 51 -6.97 15.57 1.63
C ILE A 51 -6.24 16.15 0.42
N ALA A 52 -5.35 15.38 -0.21
CA ALA A 52 -4.64 15.83 -1.41
C ALA A 52 -5.63 16.17 -2.54
N TRP A 53 -6.61 15.30 -2.78
CA TRP A 53 -7.64 15.53 -3.80
C TRP A 53 -8.45 16.80 -3.51
N SER A 54 -8.94 16.99 -2.28
CA SER A 54 -9.70 18.18 -1.90
C SER A 54 -8.87 19.46 -1.96
N LEU A 55 -7.58 19.41 -1.61
CA LEU A 55 -6.67 20.56 -1.73
C LEU A 55 -6.40 20.92 -3.20
N VAL A 56 -6.20 19.92 -4.06
CA VAL A 56 -6.02 20.14 -5.50
C VAL A 56 -7.31 20.67 -6.13
N GLU A 57 -8.49 20.16 -5.76
CA GLU A 57 -9.77 20.63 -6.29
C GLU A 57 -10.05 22.10 -5.89
N ARG A 58 -9.81 22.47 -4.63
CA ARG A 58 -10.14 23.80 -4.12
C ARG A 58 -9.06 24.84 -4.36
N LEU A 59 -7.78 24.44 -4.31
CA LEU A 59 -6.64 25.34 -4.37
C LEU A 59 -5.77 25.14 -5.61
N GLY A 60 -6.04 24.14 -6.46
CA GLY A 60 -5.22 23.82 -7.63
C GLY A 60 -5.11 24.93 -8.65
N ALA A 61 -6.12 25.82 -8.76
CA ALA A 61 -6.07 26.99 -9.64
C ALA A 61 -5.12 28.10 -9.14
N GLY A 62 -4.77 28.12 -7.84
CA GLY A 62 -3.94 29.16 -7.23
C GLY A 62 -2.59 28.67 -6.71
N LEU A 63 -2.56 27.54 -5.99
CA LEU A 63 -1.37 26.97 -5.36
C LEU A 63 -0.70 25.88 -6.21
N GLY A 64 -1.41 25.28 -7.17
CA GLY A 64 -0.89 24.17 -7.98
C GLY A 64 -0.76 22.86 -7.20
N PHE A 65 -0.33 21.80 -7.90
CA PHE A 65 -0.27 20.43 -7.38
C PHE A 65 0.77 20.23 -6.25
N TRP A 66 1.97 20.80 -6.41
CA TRP A 66 3.09 20.53 -5.50
C TRP A 66 2.86 21.01 -4.06
N PRO A 67 2.35 22.22 -3.81
CA PRO A 67 2.04 22.65 -2.45
C PRO A 67 0.88 21.87 -1.83
N ALA A 68 -0.12 21.48 -2.62
CA ALA A 68 -1.23 20.64 -2.15
C ALA A 68 -0.75 19.26 -1.68
N LEU A 69 0.24 18.68 -2.36
CA LEU A 69 0.87 17.42 -1.96
C LEU A 69 1.61 17.53 -0.62
N LEU A 70 2.43 18.58 -0.46
CA LEU A 70 3.14 18.87 0.79
C LEU A 70 2.20 19.12 1.96
N LEU A 71 1.15 19.92 1.75
CA LEU A 71 0.13 20.20 2.76
C LEU A 71 -0.63 18.93 3.18
N SER A 72 -0.95 18.04 2.24
CA SER A 72 -1.57 16.76 2.56
C SER A 72 -0.66 15.88 3.43
N ALA A 73 0.63 15.76 3.07
CA ALA A 73 1.59 14.99 3.85
C ALA A 73 1.74 15.53 5.29
N LEU A 74 1.78 16.85 5.46
CA LEU A 74 1.82 17.51 6.77
C LEU A 74 0.53 17.27 7.57
N ALA A 75 -0.64 17.39 6.94
CA ALA A 75 -1.92 17.17 7.59
C ALA A 75 -2.08 15.72 8.10
N VAL A 76 -1.71 14.73 7.29
CA VAL A 76 -1.73 13.31 7.70
C VAL A 76 -0.70 13.03 8.79
N GLY A 77 0.51 13.61 8.69
CA GLY A 77 1.54 13.47 9.71
C GLY A 77 1.10 14.01 11.07
N LEU A 78 0.40 15.16 11.09
CA LEU A 78 -0.20 15.72 12.30
C LEU A 78 -1.33 14.85 12.85
N LEU A 79 -2.21 14.33 11.98
CA LEU A 79 -3.28 13.43 12.40
C LEU A 79 -2.76 12.11 12.97
N GLY A 80 -1.62 11.60 12.47
CA GLY A 80 -0.98 10.40 13.00
C GLY A 80 -0.15 10.63 14.27
N ALA A 81 0.13 11.89 14.63
CA ALA A 81 0.88 12.24 15.84
C ALA A 81 -0.01 12.38 17.09
N ILE A 82 -1.33 12.47 16.91
CA ILE A 82 -2.36 12.54 17.97
C ILE A 82 -2.91 11.14 18.23
#